data_AF-A0A953QNT7-F1
#
_entry.id   AF-A0A953QNT7-F1
#
_cell.length_a   1.000
_cell.length_b   1.000
_cell.length_c   1.000
_cell.angle_alpha   90.00
_cell.angle_beta   90.00
_cell.angle_gamma   90.00
#
_symmetry.space_group_name_H-M   'P 1'
#
loop_
_entity.id
_entity.type
_entity.pdbx_description
1 polymer ?
#
loop_
_entity_poly.entity_id
_entity_poly.type
_entity_poly.pdbx_seq_one_letter_code
_entity_poly.pdbx_strand_id
1 'polypeptide(L)'
;IGADACLSVWVGGIAEGTRQEEISVRLDGTDLPATFLSGVDDKGWRQINALLPPKMEVGEYFVSVLAGGVESKSTGIQLATNEHA
;
A
#
# COMPACT_ATOMS: atom_id res chain seq x y z
N ILE A 1 11.54 10.10 5.75
CA ILE A 1 11.00 9.59 4.46
C ILE A 1 11.28 10.63 3.37
N GLY A 2 11.97 10.22 2.29
CA GLY A 2 12.26 11.08 1.13
C GLY A 2 11.04 11.28 0.22
N ALA A 3 11.10 12.24 -0.71
CA ALA A 3 9.96 12.63 -1.56
C ALA A 3 9.45 11.49 -2.48
N ASP A 4 10.33 10.54 -2.82
CA ASP A 4 10.01 9.42 -3.72
C ASP A 4 9.89 8.08 -2.98
N ALA A 5 9.73 8.13 -1.65
CA ALA A 5 9.56 6.92 -0.86
C ALA A 5 8.22 6.25 -1.19
N CYS A 6 8.27 4.93 -1.28
CA CYS A 6 7.17 4.13 -1.79
C CYS A 6 6.88 2.97 -0.84
N LEU A 7 5.58 2.71 -0.62
CA LEU A 7 5.09 1.51 0.05
C LEU A 7 4.61 0.52 -1.00
N SER A 8 5.17 -0.68 -0.98
CA SER A 8 4.74 -1.81 -1.81
C SER A 8 3.99 -2.81 -0.96
N VAL A 9 2.77 -3.18 -1.37
CA VAL A 9 1.94 -4.19 -0.71
C VAL A 9 1.53 -5.26 -1.70
N TRP A 10 1.41 -6.50 -1.23
CA TRP A 10 0.87 -7.60 -2.00
C TRP A 10 -0.51 -7.93 -1.45
N VAL A 11 -1.51 -7.97 -2.34
CA VAL A 11 -2.91 -8.18 -1.98
C VAL A 11 -3.54 -9.22 -2.88
N GLY A 12 -4.18 -10.22 -2.29
CA GLY A 12 -5.00 -11.19 -2.99
C GLY A 12 -6.47 -10.74 -3.10
N GLY A 13 -7.20 -11.33 -4.04
CA GLY A 13 -8.66 -11.13 -4.14
C GLY A 13 -9.11 -9.86 -4.88
N ILE A 14 -8.19 -9.11 -5.49
CA ILE A 14 -8.53 -8.01 -6.39
C ILE A 14 -9.10 -8.60 -7.68
N ALA A 15 -10.32 -8.19 -8.02
CA ALA A 15 -11.03 -8.68 -9.19
C ALA A 15 -10.24 -8.43 -10.50
N GLU A 16 -10.37 -9.36 -11.44
CA GLU A 16 -9.84 -9.16 -12.77
C GLU A 16 -10.56 -7.99 -13.45
N GLY A 17 -9.80 -7.07 -14.05
CA GLY A 17 -10.34 -5.85 -14.66
C GLY A 17 -10.45 -4.65 -13.73
N THR A 18 -10.19 -4.77 -12.41
CA THR A 18 -10.04 -3.60 -11.53
C THR A 18 -8.91 -2.71 -12.04
N ARG A 19 -9.22 -1.42 -12.22
CA ARG A 19 -8.26 -0.45 -12.75
C ARG A 19 -7.42 0.15 -11.63
N GLN A 20 -6.21 0.60 -11.96
CA GLN A 20 -5.29 1.17 -10.98
C GLN A 20 -5.92 2.39 -10.26
N GLU A 21 -6.65 3.24 -10.99
CA GLU A 21 -7.34 4.41 -10.43
C GLU A 21 -8.50 4.05 -9.47
N GLU A 22 -8.95 2.80 -9.45
CA GLU A 22 -9.98 2.29 -8.54
C GLU A 22 -9.38 1.69 -7.25
N ILE A 23 -8.06 1.80 -7.06
CA ILE A 23 -7.31 1.24 -5.94
C ILE A 23 -6.63 2.34 -5.14
N SER A 24 -6.76 2.25 -3.82
CA SER A 24 -6.00 3.07 -2.87
C SER A 24 -5.35 2.19 -1.80
N VAL A 25 -4.09 2.47 -1.49
CA VAL A 25 -3.47 1.99 -0.25
C VAL A 25 -3.86 2.97 0.84
N ARG A 26 -4.44 2.51 1.94
CA ARG A 26 -4.81 3.39 3.05
C ARG A 26 -3.75 3.29 4.13
N LEU A 27 -3.27 4.43 4.60
CA LEU A 27 -2.33 4.55 5.71
C LEU A 27 -3.01 5.33 6.84
N ASP A 28 -3.29 4.66 7.96
CA ASP A 28 -4.13 5.19 9.06
C ASP A 28 -5.47 5.76 8.57
N GLY A 29 -6.05 5.12 7.55
CA GLY A 29 -7.30 5.56 6.91
C GLY A 29 -7.15 6.72 5.91
N THR A 30 -5.96 7.27 5.71
CA THR A 30 -5.69 8.24 4.63
C THR A 30 -5.44 7.51 3.32
N ASP A 31 -6.17 7.86 2.27
CA ASP A 31 -6.04 7.23 0.97
C ASP A 31 -4.77 7.73 0.24
N LEU A 32 -3.92 6.78 -0.12
CA LEU A 32 -2.75 6.98 -0.98
C LEU A 32 -3.07 6.35 -2.35
N PRO A 33 -3.13 7.15 -3.42
CA PRO A 33 -3.41 6.63 -4.76
C PRO A 33 -2.38 5.57 -5.18
N ALA A 34 -2.86 4.49 -5.80
CA ALA A 34 -1.97 3.51 -6.39
C ALA A 34 -1.17 4.13 -7.55
N THR A 35 0.15 4.05 -7.49
CA THR A 35 1.07 4.46 -8.55
C THR A 35 1.47 3.31 -9.47
N PHE A 36 1.24 2.08 -9.03
CA PHE A 36 1.47 0.86 -9.80
C PHE A 36 0.52 -0.24 -9.33
N LEU A 37 0.02 -1.02 -10.29
CA LEU A 37 -0.70 -2.27 -10.07
C LEU A 37 -0.10 -3.35 -10.99
N SER A 38 0.37 -4.45 -10.41
CA SER A 38 0.89 -5.57 -11.21
C SER A 38 -0.23 -6.44 -11.79
N GLY A 39 0.15 -7.33 -12.72
CA GLY A 39 -0.62 -8.53 -13.01
C GLY A 39 -0.71 -9.46 -11.79
N VAL A 40 -1.58 -10.47 -11.89
CA VAL A 40 -1.72 -11.51 -10.86
C VAL A 40 -0.51 -12.45 -10.94
N ASP A 41 0.12 -12.74 -9.81
CA ASP A 41 1.19 -13.74 -9.73
C ASP A 41 0.65 -15.18 -9.60
N ASP A 42 1.54 -16.17 -9.59
CA ASP A 42 1.18 -17.60 -9.52
C ASP A 42 0.42 -17.98 -8.23
N LYS A 43 0.40 -17.10 -7.22
CA LYS A 43 -0.32 -17.31 -5.95
C LYS A 43 -1.65 -16.56 -5.90
N GLY A 44 -2.02 -15.83 -6.95
CA GLY A 44 -3.24 -15.02 -6.96
C GLY A 44 -3.09 -13.62 -6.33
N TRP A 45 -1.86 -13.15 -6.10
CA TRP A 45 -1.58 -11.86 -5.48
C TRP A 45 -1.24 -10.82 -6.54
N ARG A 46 -1.56 -9.57 -6.25
CA ARG A 46 -1.11 -8.41 -7.03
C ARG A 46 -0.28 -7.51 -6.14
N GLN A 47 0.82 -6.98 -6.67
CA GLN A 47 1.57 -5.92 -6.05
C GLN A 47 0.89 -4.57 -6.37
N ILE A 48 0.76 -3.74 -5.34
CA ILE A 48 0.35 -2.35 -5.43
C ILE A 48 1.45 -1.49 -4.83
N ASN A 49 1.78 -0.39 -5.49
CA ASN A 49 2.66 0.63 -4.93
C ASN A 49 1.88 1.92 -4.68
N ALA A 50 2.24 2.64 -3.62
CA ALA A 50 1.74 3.98 -3.36
C ALA A 50 2.88 4.85 -2.78
N LEU A 51 2.88 6.13 -3.14
CA LEU A 51 3.84 7.08 -2.58
C LEU A 51 3.50 7.38 -1.13
N LEU A 52 4.52 7.33 -0.27
CA LEU A 52 4.38 7.71 1.13
C LEU A 52 4.38 9.23 1.26
N PRO A 53 3.56 9.79 2.18
CA PRO A 53 3.66 11.19 2.54
C PRO A 53 5.09 11.56 2.96
N PRO A 54 5.62 12.71 2.51
CA PRO A 54 6.93 13.16 2.97
C PRO A 54 6.86 13.50 4.46
N LYS A 55 8.01 13.41 5.14
CA LYS A 55 8.13 13.78 6.57
C LYS A 55 7.24 12.98 7.53
N MET A 56 6.91 11.73 7.20
CA MET A 56 6.35 10.80 8.19
C MET A 56 7.33 10.57 9.35
N GLU A 57 6.77 10.48 10.56
CA GLU A 57 7.49 10.18 11.79
C GLU A 57 7.75 8.68 11.92
N VAL A 58 8.79 8.31 12.67
CA VAL A 58 8.99 6.91 13.07
C VAL A 58 7.85 6.48 13.99
N GLY A 59 7.27 5.31 13.76
CA GLY A 59 6.12 4.87 14.53
C GLY A 59 5.37 3.69 13.94
N GLU A 60 4.36 3.24 14.69
CA GLU A 60 3.38 2.27 14.22
C GLU A 60 2.37 2.96 13.30
N TYR A 61 2.05 2.29 12.20
CA TYR A 61 1.04 2.71 11.22
C TYR A 61 0.18 1.51 10.85
N PHE A 62 -1.04 1.76 10.39
CA PHE A 62 -1.96 0.74 9.91
C PHE A 62 -2.15 0.86 8.41
N VAL A 63 -1.97 -0.25 7.70
CA VAL A 63 -2.13 -0.34 6.25
C VAL A 63 -3.31 -1.22 5.89
N SER A 64 -4.16 -0.73 5.01
CA SER A 64 -5.19 -1.52 4.31
C SER A 64 -5.21 -1.17 2.82
N VAL A 65 -5.93 -1.94 2.03
CA VAL A 65 -6.15 -1.64 0.60
C VAL A 65 -7.64 -1.55 0.34
N LEU A 66 -8.06 -0.46 -0.29
CA LEU A 66 -9.40 -0.26 -0.82
C LEU A 66 -9.36 -0.50 -2.33
N ALA A 67 -10.14 -1.48 -2.79
CA ALA A 67 -10.27 -1.81 -4.20
C ALA A 67 -11.74 -2.08 -4.54
N GLY A 68 -12.30 -1.37 -5.51
CA GLY A 68 -13.69 -1.56 -5.93
C GLY A 68 -14.71 -1.38 -4.80
N GLY A 69 -14.41 -0.51 -3.82
CA GLY A 69 -15.27 -0.25 -2.66
C GLY A 69 -15.17 -1.27 -1.53
N VAL A 70 -14.31 -2.29 -1.65
CA VAL A 70 -14.03 -3.27 -0.60
C VAL A 70 -12.67 -2.99 0.03
N GLU A 71 -12.64 -2.93 1.36
CA GLU A 71 -11.41 -2.73 2.12
C GLU A 71 -10.88 -4.06 2.67
N SER A 72 -9.57 -4.28 2.54
CA SER A 72 -8.89 -5.43 3.13
C SER A 72 -8.85 -5.33 4.66
N LYS A 73 -8.45 -6.43 5.32
CA LYS A 73 -8.06 -6.35 6.74
C LYS A 73 -6.90 -5.36 6.90
N SER A 74 -6.98 -4.54 7.94
CA SER A 74 -5.89 -3.65 8.34
C SER A 74 -4.73 -4.43 8.97
N THR A 75 -3.50 -4.08 8.62
CA THR A 75 -2.26 -4.69 9.08
C THR A 75 -1.34 -3.62 9.66
N GLY A 76 -0.89 -3.81 10.90
CA GLY A 76 0.09 -2.93 11.53
C GLY A 76 1.47 -3.08 10.90
N ILE A 77 2.13 -1.96 10.65
CA ILE A 77 3.52 -1.86 10.17
C ILE A 77 4.30 -0.91 11.08
N GLN A 78 5.61 -1.08 11.13
CA GLN A 78 6.50 -0.15 11.82
C GLN A 78 7.32 0.62 10.79
N LEU A 79 7.16 1.94 10.76
CA LEU A 79 8.15 2.80 10.12
C LEU A 79 9.29 3.01 11.11
N ALA A 80 10.49 2.59 10.73
CA ALA A 80 11.71 2.72 11.53
C ALA A 80 12.80 3.43 10.74
N THR A 81 13.72 4.07 11.45
CA THR A 81 15.01 4.47 10.88
C THR A 81 15.88 3.23 10.69
N ASN A 82 16.64 3.17 9.60
CA ASN A 82 17.73 2.21 9.50
C ASN A 82 18.83 2.63 10.47
N GLU A 83 18.80 2.10 11.69
CA GLU A 83 19.96 2.12 12.59
C GLU A 83 20.88 0.95 12.24
N HIS A 84 21.59 1.08 11.12
CA HIS A 84 22.83 0.35 10.92
C HIS A 84 23.98 1.31 11.26
N ALA A 85 24.44 1.20 12.51
CA ALA A 85 25.76 1.65 12.96
C ALA A 85 26.87 0.76 12.39
#